data_AF-A0A1S4AKS5-F1
#
_entry.id   AF-A0A1S4AKS5-F1
#
_cell.length_a   1.000
_cell.length_b   1.000
_cell.length_c   1.000
_cell.angle_alpha   90.00
_cell.angle_beta   90.00
_cell.angle_gamma   90.00
#
_symmetry.space_group_name_H-M   'P 1'
#
loop_
_entity.id
_entity.type
_entity.pdbx_description
1 polymer ?
#
loop_
_entity_poly.entity_id
_entity_poly.type
_entity_poly.pdbx_seq_one_letter_code
_entity_poly.pdbx_strand_id
1 'polypeptide(L)'
;MQLNSTTVDEQEQCEQQGDSARKRKRGKTKMLSVHGRCERKLIIVNENNQPIGPTKDVVAELGSFLVTLARNASLCPLDIFDWRKMDTKEDLWAYTKEKYDIPDTAKKWTLDAIQAAWRRQKSNLKEHHFDAYANDEIRMQKRSEYIPASQFKDLLKYWNSEKFQRMSKTNIENRKQLKNSHTVGKKSFAIVRNELVEKRRTLLTRYHYESSLWLQDQENLEGHRRILMKIQLVKLLKWKKLKHNKVKMAAALLMHLQPFWDLNIQGDLDYMDEGLQELL
;
A
#
# COMPACT_ATOMS: atom_id res chain seq x y z
N MET A 1 82.87 -18.71 32.07
CA MET A 1 82.52 -17.32 31.79
C MET A 1 82.98 -17.01 30.39
N GLN A 2 82.07 -16.90 29.42
CA GLN A 2 82.38 -16.57 28.03
C GLN A 2 81.50 -15.38 27.64
N LEU A 3 82.15 -14.29 27.25
CA LEU A 3 81.60 -13.16 26.53
C LEU A 3 81.79 -13.41 25.03
N ASN A 4 80.85 -12.96 24.20
CA ASN A 4 80.97 -12.46 22.82
C ASN A 4 79.56 -11.93 22.44
N SER A 5 79.35 -10.62 22.33
CA SER A 5 79.57 -9.71 21.18
C SER A 5 78.41 -9.65 20.17
N THR A 6 77.64 -8.56 20.27
CA THR A 6 77.38 -7.54 19.22
C THR A 6 76.53 -7.90 17.97
N THR A 7 75.29 -7.36 17.98
CA THR A 7 74.47 -6.75 16.87
C THR A 7 73.97 -7.67 15.74
N VAL A 8 72.82 -7.51 15.07
CA VAL A 8 72.03 -6.33 14.62
C VAL A 8 70.56 -6.77 14.41
N ASP A 9 69.63 -5.83 14.57
CA ASP A 9 68.23 -5.68 14.11
C ASP A 9 67.51 -6.81 13.35
N GLU A 10 66.27 -7.08 13.76
CA GLU A 10 65.10 -6.80 12.91
C GLU A 10 63.83 -6.69 13.79
N GLN A 11 63.21 -5.51 13.73
CA GLN A 11 61.93 -5.21 14.33
C GLN A 11 60.82 -5.85 13.50
N GLU A 12 59.92 -6.61 14.12
CA GLU A 12 58.51 -6.62 13.69
C GLU A 12 57.60 -6.33 14.88
N GLN A 13 57.18 -5.07 14.91
CA GLN A 13 56.05 -4.58 15.68
C GLN A 13 54.81 -5.38 15.30
N CYS A 14 54.22 -6.11 16.24
CA CYS A 14 52.85 -6.56 16.10
C CYS A 14 51.96 -5.33 16.30
N GLU A 15 51.63 -4.68 15.17
CA GLU A 15 50.68 -3.57 15.12
C GLU A 15 49.37 -3.98 15.80
N GLN A 16 49.06 -3.28 16.89
CA GLN A 16 47.71 -3.25 17.44
C GLN A 16 46.81 -2.61 16.39
N GLN A 17 46.17 -3.45 15.56
CA GLN A 17 45.11 -3.00 14.66
C GLN A 17 43.99 -2.41 15.51
N GLY A 18 43.90 -1.08 15.45
CA GLY A 18 42.88 -0.28 16.08
C GLY A 18 41.49 -0.82 15.78
N ASP A 19 40.71 -0.96 16.84
CA ASP A 19 39.29 -1.27 16.83
C ASP A 19 38.58 -0.21 15.99
N SER A 20 38.42 -0.49 14.68
CA SER A 20 37.63 0.36 13.80
C SER A 20 36.23 0.44 14.41
N ALA A 21 35.85 1.61 14.90
CA ALA A 21 34.59 1.82 15.62
C ALA A 21 33.42 1.28 14.79
N ARG A 22 32.98 0.05 15.09
CA ARG A 22 31.86 -0.59 14.39
C ARG A 22 30.66 0.29 14.60
N LYS A 23 30.21 0.97 13.54
CA LYS A 23 28.98 1.79 13.56
C LYS A 23 27.88 0.97 14.22
N ARG A 24 27.29 1.49 15.30
CA ARG A 24 26.21 0.81 16.02
C ARG A 24 25.07 0.55 15.05
N LYS A 25 24.94 -0.72 14.63
CA LYS A 25 23.81 -1.14 13.79
C LYS A 25 22.56 -1.13 14.67
N ARG A 26 21.45 -0.62 14.13
CA ARG A 26 20.16 -0.63 14.83
C ARG A 26 19.77 -2.08 15.17
N GLY A 27 19.46 -2.34 16.43
CA GLY A 27 18.99 -3.65 16.89
C GLY A 27 17.59 -4.01 16.38
N LYS A 28 17.15 -5.22 16.72
CA LYS A 28 15.79 -5.70 16.40
C LYS A 28 14.73 -4.79 17.05
N THR A 29 13.66 -4.43 16.33
CA THR A 29 12.56 -3.65 16.93
C THR A 29 11.84 -4.46 18.01
N LYS A 30 11.58 -3.85 19.17
CA LYS A 30 10.85 -4.45 20.29
C LYS A 30 9.43 -3.91 20.44
N MET A 31 9.08 -2.82 19.74
CA MET A 31 7.76 -2.16 19.79
C MET A 31 7.20 -1.96 21.22
N LEU A 32 8.07 -1.67 22.21
CA LEU A 32 7.69 -1.61 23.63
C LEU A 32 6.55 -0.60 23.88
N SER A 33 6.59 0.55 23.20
CA SER A 33 5.53 1.56 23.27
C SER A 33 4.16 1.03 22.81
N VAL A 34 4.11 0.15 21.81
CA VAL A 34 2.85 -0.46 21.33
C VAL A 34 2.38 -1.54 22.30
N HIS A 35 3.29 -2.37 22.82
CA HIS A 35 2.95 -3.40 23.80
C HIS A 35 2.39 -2.81 25.12
N GLY A 36 2.94 -1.69 25.57
CA GLY A 36 2.47 -0.96 26.76
C GLY A 36 1.28 -0.03 26.51
N ARG A 37 0.78 0.08 25.27
CA ARG A 37 -0.32 0.98 24.94
C ARG A 37 -1.65 0.43 25.47
N CYS A 38 -2.44 1.30 26.11
CA CYS A 38 -3.83 1.01 26.51
C CYS A 38 -4.85 1.49 25.45
N GLU A 39 -4.54 2.54 24.72
CA GLU A 39 -5.39 3.08 23.65
C GLU A 39 -5.31 2.23 22.38
N ARG A 40 -6.46 2.03 21.71
CA ARG A 40 -6.54 1.32 20.44
C ARG A 40 -6.40 2.28 19.27
N LYS A 41 -5.50 1.98 18.34
CA LYS A 41 -5.43 2.70 17.07
C LYS A 41 -6.39 2.08 16.05
N LEU A 42 -7.20 2.91 15.41
CA LEU A 42 -8.10 2.50 14.33
C LEU A 42 -7.31 2.02 13.11
N ILE A 43 -7.79 0.95 12.47
CA ILE A 43 -7.29 0.45 11.20
C ILE A 43 -8.44 0.38 10.19
N ILE A 44 -8.28 1.12 9.09
CA ILE A 44 -9.18 1.11 7.94
C ILE A 44 -8.69 0.06 6.95
N VAL A 45 -9.61 -0.79 6.50
CA VAL A 45 -9.35 -1.88 5.56
C VAL A 45 -9.99 -1.59 4.21
N ASN A 46 -9.41 -2.14 3.14
CA ASN A 46 -10.00 -2.11 1.81
C ASN A 46 -10.97 -3.29 1.59
N GLU A 47 -11.57 -3.36 0.40
CA GLU A 47 -12.48 -4.45 -0.03
C GLU A 47 -11.85 -5.85 0.06
N ASN A 48 -10.53 -5.96 -0.02
CA ASN A 48 -9.79 -7.21 0.14
C ASN A 48 -9.41 -7.51 1.59
N ASN A 49 -9.98 -6.77 2.56
CA ASN A 49 -9.69 -6.86 4.00
C ASN A 49 -8.22 -6.62 4.35
N GLN A 50 -7.53 -5.77 3.58
CA GLN A 50 -6.14 -5.39 3.80
C GLN A 50 -6.08 -3.97 4.39
N PRO A 51 -5.19 -3.71 5.37
CA PRO A 51 -5.10 -2.40 5.99
C PRO A 51 -4.52 -1.35 5.03
N ILE A 52 -5.20 -0.21 4.93
CA ILE A 52 -4.86 0.92 4.06
C ILE A 52 -4.68 2.24 4.82
N GLY A 53 -5.29 2.40 6.00
CA GLY A 53 -5.32 3.68 6.71
C GLY A 53 -5.69 3.54 8.20
N PRO A 54 -5.83 4.64 8.95
CA PRO A 54 -6.01 6.03 8.50
C PRO A 54 -4.74 6.72 7.97
N THR A 55 -3.55 6.32 8.44
CA THR A 55 -2.26 6.84 7.95
C THR A 55 -1.31 5.68 7.61
N LYS A 56 -0.44 5.88 6.62
CA LYS A 56 0.56 4.87 6.19
C LYS A 56 1.48 4.44 7.34
N ASP A 57 1.79 5.36 8.25
CA ASP A 57 2.64 5.09 9.41
C ASP A 57 1.96 4.15 10.41
N VAL A 58 0.63 4.28 10.60
CA VAL A 58 -0.14 3.37 11.46
C VAL A 58 -0.13 1.95 10.88
N VAL A 59 -0.29 1.80 9.57
CA VAL A 59 -0.21 0.49 8.89
C VAL A 59 1.20 -0.10 8.97
N ALA A 60 2.24 0.72 8.84
CA ALA A 60 3.64 0.28 8.99
C ALA A 60 3.98 -0.11 10.44
N GLU A 61 3.43 0.62 11.42
CA GLU A 61 3.52 0.30 12.85
C GLU A 61 2.84 -1.03 13.15
N LEU A 62 1.61 -1.24 12.65
CA LEU A 62 0.89 -2.52 12.76
C LEU A 62 1.74 -3.67 12.20
N GLY A 63 2.26 -3.53 10.98
CA GLY A 63 3.13 -4.56 10.39
C GLY A 63 4.36 -4.86 11.25
N SER A 64 4.97 -3.83 11.86
CA SER A 64 6.12 -4.00 12.75
C SER A 64 5.75 -4.69 14.07
N PHE A 65 4.56 -4.41 14.60
CA PHE A 65 3.99 -5.05 15.78
C PHE A 65 3.65 -6.53 15.51
N LEU A 66 3.01 -6.87 14.39
CA LEU A 66 2.75 -8.27 14.03
C LEU A 66 4.05 -9.09 13.94
N VAL A 67 5.15 -8.45 13.49
CA VAL A 67 6.47 -9.07 13.47
C VAL A 67 7.05 -9.25 14.89
N THR A 68 6.72 -8.43 15.89
CA THR A 68 7.11 -8.71 17.28
C THR A 68 6.34 -9.89 17.86
N LEU A 69 5.05 -10.03 17.54
CA LEU A 69 4.25 -11.19 17.95
C LEU A 69 4.80 -12.50 17.41
N ALA A 70 5.08 -12.54 16.11
CA ALA A 70 5.66 -13.70 15.46
C ALA A 70 6.98 -14.16 16.10
N ARG A 71 7.73 -13.21 16.70
CA ARG A 71 9.02 -13.46 17.36
C ARG A 71 8.93 -13.97 18.77
N ASN A 72 7.77 -13.86 19.41
CA ASN A 72 7.58 -14.35 20.76
C ASN A 72 7.45 -15.87 20.74
N ALA A 73 8.43 -16.59 21.30
CA ALA A 73 8.47 -18.05 21.29
C ALA A 73 7.34 -18.72 22.11
N SER A 74 6.69 -17.97 23.01
CA SER A 74 5.52 -18.45 23.76
C SER A 74 4.25 -18.37 22.94
N LEU A 75 4.06 -17.29 22.18
CA LEU A 75 2.88 -17.11 21.31
C LEU A 75 3.03 -17.80 19.96
N CYS A 76 4.25 -17.88 19.44
CA CYS A 76 4.57 -18.50 18.16
C CYS A 76 5.73 -19.49 18.35
N PRO A 77 5.44 -20.69 18.88
CA PRO A 77 6.46 -21.70 19.12
C PRO A 77 7.22 -22.07 17.84
N LEU A 78 8.53 -22.30 17.97
CA LEU A 78 9.40 -22.61 16.83
C LEU A 78 9.49 -24.11 16.53
N ASP A 79 9.13 -24.95 17.48
CA ASP A 79 8.98 -26.41 17.39
C ASP A 79 7.80 -26.85 16.51
N ILE A 80 6.76 -26.03 16.38
CA ILE A 80 5.64 -26.31 15.45
C ILE A 80 6.10 -26.09 14.00
N PHE A 81 6.09 -27.13 13.15
CA PHE A 81 6.56 -27.00 11.76
C PHE A 81 5.47 -26.59 10.75
N ASP A 82 4.20 -26.76 11.10
CA ASP A 82 3.06 -26.39 10.26
C ASP A 82 2.17 -25.37 10.97
N TRP A 83 1.99 -24.21 10.35
CA TRP A 83 1.12 -23.14 10.85
C TRP A 83 -0.32 -23.60 11.09
N ARG A 84 -0.80 -24.57 10.30
CA ARG A 84 -2.16 -25.11 10.47
C ARG A 84 -2.36 -25.69 11.86
N LYS A 85 -1.31 -26.26 12.45
CA LYS A 85 -1.29 -26.87 13.79
C LYS A 85 -0.97 -25.89 14.93
N MET A 86 -0.94 -24.59 14.65
CA MET A 86 -0.73 -23.59 15.70
C MET A 86 -2.05 -23.30 16.42
N ASP A 87 -2.08 -23.52 17.73
CA ASP A 87 -3.29 -23.36 18.56
C ASP A 87 -3.47 -21.92 19.07
N THR A 88 -2.37 -21.17 19.22
CA THR A 88 -2.32 -19.79 19.71
C THR A 88 -2.83 -18.72 18.73
N LYS A 89 -3.49 -19.12 17.62
CA LYS A 89 -3.98 -18.17 16.60
C LYS A 89 -5.03 -17.23 17.17
N GLU A 90 -5.92 -17.74 18.01
CA GLU A 90 -6.95 -16.92 18.64
C GLU A 90 -6.35 -15.94 19.67
N ASP A 91 -5.34 -16.37 20.43
CA ASP A 91 -4.62 -15.51 21.37
C ASP A 91 -3.88 -14.37 20.64
N LEU A 92 -3.23 -14.70 19.51
CA LEU A 92 -2.58 -13.71 18.65
C LEU A 92 -3.58 -12.68 18.11
N TRP A 93 -4.77 -13.15 17.72
CA TRP A 93 -5.83 -12.27 17.23
C TRP A 93 -6.40 -11.40 18.35
N ALA A 94 -6.72 -11.99 19.50
CA ALA A 94 -7.22 -11.29 20.67
C ALA A 94 -6.24 -10.21 21.14
N TYR A 95 -4.94 -10.54 21.23
CA TYR A 95 -3.90 -9.59 21.61
C TYR A 95 -3.72 -8.47 20.57
N THR A 96 -3.89 -8.77 19.29
CA THR A 96 -3.85 -7.72 18.26
C THR A 96 -5.05 -6.77 18.39
N LYS A 97 -6.26 -7.29 18.62
CA LYS A 97 -7.48 -6.49 18.86
C LYS A 97 -7.43 -5.70 20.16
N GLU A 98 -6.69 -6.17 21.15
CA GLU A 98 -6.46 -5.41 22.38
C GLU A 98 -5.76 -4.08 22.08
N LYS A 99 -4.81 -4.08 21.13
CA LYS A 99 -3.96 -2.92 20.80
C LYS A 99 -4.47 -2.10 19.63
N TYR A 100 -5.27 -2.67 18.72
CA TYR A 100 -5.76 -2.00 17.52
C TYR A 100 -7.25 -2.26 17.35
N ASP A 101 -7.98 -1.25 16.92
CA ASP A 101 -9.37 -1.40 16.51
C ASP A 101 -9.38 -1.82 15.03
N ILE A 102 -9.46 -3.14 14.82
CA ILE A 102 -9.38 -3.79 13.51
C ILE A 102 -10.70 -4.54 13.28
N PRO A 103 -11.35 -4.37 12.13
CA PRO A 103 -12.55 -5.14 11.80
C PRO A 103 -12.23 -6.65 11.70
N ASP A 104 -13.16 -7.49 12.15
CA ASP A 104 -12.97 -8.95 12.18
C ASP A 104 -12.73 -9.55 10.79
N THR A 105 -13.15 -8.87 9.71
CA THR A 105 -12.88 -9.28 8.33
C THR A 105 -11.38 -9.33 8.01
N ALA A 106 -10.55 -8.54 8.70
CA ALA A 106 -9.09 -8.54 8.54
C ALA A 106 -8.35 -9.55 9.43
N LYS A 107 -9.07 -10.39 10.19
CA LYS A 107 -8.47 -11.47 10.99
C LYS A 107 -7.59 -12.38 10.14
N LYS A 108 -8.10 -12.82 8.98
CA LYS A 108 -7.35 -13.69 8.07
C LYS A 108 -6.04 -13.04 7.61
N TRP A 109 -6.11 -11.78 7.15
CA TRP A 109 -4.94 -11.02 6.73
C TRP A 109 -3.91 -10.89 7.87
N THR A 110 -4.38 -10.60 9.09
CA THR A 110 -3.53 -10.44 10.27
C THR A 110 -2.77 -11.72 10.59
N LEU A 111 -3.47 -12.86 10.60
CA LEU A 111 -2.85 -14.16 10.85
C LEU A 111 -1.88 -14.56 9.73
N ASP A 112 -2.21 -14.27 8.47
CA ASP A 112 -1.32 -14.51 7.33
C ASP A 112 -0.03 -13.65 7.42
N ALA A 113 -0.16 -12.40 7.87
CA ALA A 113 0.97 -11.50 8.09
C ALA A 113 1.89 -12.00 9.22
N ILE A 114 1.32 -12.46 10.33
CA ILE A 114 2.06 -13.08 11.44
C ILE A 114 2.74 -14.37 10.94
N GLN A 115 2.03 -15.23 10.21
CA GLN A 115 2.59 -16.45 9.63
C GLN A 115 3.80 -16.16 8.74
N ALA A 116 3.69 -15.17 7.86
CA ALA A 116 4.78 -14.77 6.97
C ALA A 116 5.99 -14.24 7.78
N ALA A 117 5.75 -13.48 8.85
CA ALA A 117 6.79 -13.01 9.76
C ALA A 117 7.46 -14.16 10.53
N TRP A 118 6.69 -15.14 11.00
CA TRP A 118 7.17 -16.33 11.70
C TRP A 118 8.03 -17.22 10.79
N ARG A 119 7.59 -17.46 9.54
CA ARG A 119 8.39 -18.17 8.53
C ARG A 119 9.72 -17.45 8.26
N ARG A 120 9.68 -16.11 8.15
CA ARG A 120 10.88 -15.30 7.96
C ARG A 120 11.82 -15.39 9.16
N GLN A 121 11.30 -15.36 10.38
CA GLN A 121 12.12 -15.55 11.58
C GLN A 121 12.81 -16.92 11.56
N LYS A 122 12.10 -18.01 11.24
CA LYS A 122 12.70 -19.35 11.11
C LYS A 122 13.81 -19.37 10.06
N SER A 123 13.58 -18.75 8.91
CA SER A 123 14.58 -18.62 7.85
C SER A 123 15.83 -17.89 8.34
N ASN A 124 15.65 -16.73 8.99
CA ASN A 124 16.76 -15.95 9.53
C ASN A 124 17.51 -16.74 10.62
N LEU A 125 16.79 -17.47 11.49
CA LEU A 125 17.42 -18.31 12.50
C LEU A 125 18.25 -19.43 11.90
N LYS A 126 17.75 -20.06 10.84
CA LYS A 126 18.50 -21.07 10.09
C LYS A 126 19.80 -20.47 9.53
N GLU A 127 19.70 -19.32 8.86
CA GLU A 127 20.87 -18.65 8.29
C GLU A 127 21.93 -18.29 9.36
N HIS A 128 21.50 -17.70 10.48
CA HIS A 128 22.42 -17.17 11.48
C HIS A 128 22.96 -18.22 12.46
N HIS A 129 22.22 -19.31 12.70
CA HIS A 129 22.58 -20.30 13.71
C HIS A 129 22.79 -21.71 13.17
N PHE A 130 22.16 -22.10 12.05
CA PHE A 130 22.35 -23.44 11.48
C PHE A 130 23.39 -23.43 10.37
N ASP A 131 23.20 -22.59 9.35
CA ASP A 131 24.11 -22.51 8.20
C ASP A 131 25.46 -21.88 8.57
N ALA A 132 25.51 -21.06 9.63
CA ALA A 132 26.71 -20.38 10.10
C ALA A 132 27.75 -21.28 10.79
N TYR A 133 27.34 -22.46 11.29
CA TYR A 133 28.21 -23.36 12.05
C TYR A 133 28.08 -24.79 11.54
N ALA A 134 29.16 -25.58 11.58
CA ALA A 134 29.16 -26.94 11.06
C ALA A 134 28.53 -27.97 12.03
N ASN A 135 28.82 -27.88 13.33
CA ASN A 135 28.44 -28.88 14.33
C ASN A 135 27.27 -28.44 15.21
N ASP A 136 26.34 -29.35 15.51
CA ASP A 136 25.14 -29.07 16.31
C ASP A 136 25.45 -28.65 17.75
N GLU A 137 26.54 -29.15 18.34
CA GLU A 137 26.95 -28.75 19.69
C GLU A 137 27.32 -27.27 19.75
N ILE A 138 28.05 -26.79 18.73
CA ILE A 138 28.42 -25.37 18.59
C ILE A 138 27.17 -24.54 18.33
N ARG A 139 26.25 -25.02 17.48
CA ARG A 139 24.96 -24.35 17.21
C ARG A 139 24.15 -24.18 18.50
N MET A 140 24.10 -25.20 19.35
CA MET A 140 23.44 -25.16 20.66
C MET A 140 24.10 -24.17 21.62
N GLN A 141 25.43 -24.13 21.68
CA GLN A 141 26.16 -23.19 22.53
C GLN A 141 25.97 -21.74 22.07
N LYS A 142 25.90 -21.50 20.76
CA LYS A 142 25.68 -20.19 20.13
C LYS A 142 24.19 -19.85 19.94
N ARG A 143 23.28 -20.60 20.56
CA ARG A 143 21.84 -20.33 20.55
C ARG A 143 21.55 -18.91 21.05
N SER A 144 20.60 -18.25 20.41
CA SER A 144 20.10 -16.97 20.93
C SER A 144 19.34 -17.16 22.25
N GLU A 145 19.68 -16.35 23.26
CA GLU A 145 19.09 -16.40 24.61
C GLU A 145 17.56 -16.40 24.59
N TYR A 146 16.96 -15.61 23.70
CA TYR A 146 15.50 -15.44 23.56
C TYR A 146 14.73 -16.68 23.08
N ILE A 147 15.40 -17.73 22.64
CA ILE A 147 14.77 -18.94 22.09
C ILE A 147 14.88 -20.08 23.08
N PRO A 148 13.80 -20.69 23.56
CA PRO A 148 13.87 -21.84 24.47
C PRO A 148 14.78 -22.95 23.94
N ALA A 149 15.62 -23.52 24.79
CA ALA A 149 16.59 -24.54 24.40
C ALA A 149 15.92 -25.81 23.84
N SER A 150 14.78 -26.21 24.40
CA SER A 150 13.96 -27.32 23.92
C SER A 150 13.50 -27.10 22.47
N GLN A 151 12.84 -25.96 22.20
CA GLN A 151 12.38 -25.61 20.86
C GLN A 151 13.52 -25.54 19.84
N PHE A 152 14.68 -25.02 20.24
CA PHE A 152 15.83 -24.93 19.34
C PHE A 152 16.41 -26.32 19.00
N LYS A 153 16.47 -27.24 19.97
CA LYS A 153 16.92 -28.62 19.76
C LYS A 153 16.03 -29.36 18.74
N ASP A 154 14.72 -29.25 18.86
CA ASP A 154 13.78 -29.87 17.92
C ASP A 154 13.89 -29.26 16.52
N LEU A 155 14.18 -27.97 16.44
CA LEU A 155 14.40 -27.27 15.18
C LEU A 155 15.68 -27.74 14.47
N LEU A 156 16.77 -27.99 15.20
CA LEU A 156 17.99 -28.59 14.64
C LEU A 156 17.70 -29.98 14.06
N LYS A 157 17.00 -30.83 14.83
CA LYS A 157 16.58 -32.16 14.36
C LYS A 157 15.75 -32.08 13.08
N TYR A 158 14.83 -31.12 13.00
CA TYR A 158 14.02 -30.90 11.81
C TYR A 158 14.86 -30.43 10.60
N TRP A 159 15.79 -29.49 10.79
CA TRP A 159 16.64 -29.01 9.69
C TRP A 159 17.61 -30.07 9.18
N ASN A 160 18.07 -30.97 10.04
CA ASN A 160 18.87 -32.13 9.66
C ASN A 160 18.05 -33.25 8.99
N SER A 161 16.71 -33.18 9.03
CA SER A 161 15.88 -34.21 8.39
C SER A 161 16.01 -34.18 6.87
N GLU A 162 16.08 -35.37 6.27
CA GLU A 162 16.22 -35.53 4.82
C GLU A 162 15.05 -34.89 4.05
N LYS A 163 13.84 -35.01 4.60
CA LYS A 163 12.63 -34.39 4.05
C LYS A 163 12.79 -32.87 3.95
N PHE A 164 13.28 -32.22 5.00
CA PHE A 164 13.52 -30.78 5.00
C PHE A 164 14.62 -30.39 4.01
N GLN A 165 15.73 -31.12 3.97
CA GLN A 165 16.83 -30.84 3.06
C GLN A 165 16.40 -30.92 1.60
N ARG A 166 15.61 -31.94 1.22
CA ARG A 166 15.03 -32.06 -0.13
C ARG A 166 14.16 -30.85 -0.47
N MET A 167 13.19 -30.52 0.40
CA MET A 167 12.33 -29.34 0.21
C MET A 167 13.13 -28.04 0.11
N SER A 168 14.18 -27.89 0.92
CA SER A 168 15.04 -26.71 0.91
C SER A 168 15.80 -26.56 -0.40
N LYS A 169 16.36 -27.64 -0.96
CA LYS A 169 17.06 -27.63 -2.25
C LYS A 169 16.12 -27.18 -3.38
N THR A 170 14.94 -27.79 -3.47
CA THR A 170 13.91 -27.41 -4.45
C THR A 170 13.48 -25.95 -4.30
N ASN A 171 13.28 -25.47 -3.07
CA ASN A 171 12.89 -24.07 -2.84
C ASN A 171 13.98 -23.07 -3.25
N ILE A 172 15.26 -23.42 -3.09
CA ILE A 172 16.39 -22.59 -3.55
C ILE A 172 16.40 -22.51 -5.09
N GLU A 173 16.20 -23.64 -5.78
CA GLU A 173 16.09 -23.67 -7.24
C GLU A 173 14.90 -22.84 -7.75
N ASN A 174 13.73 -23.00 -7.14
CA ASN A 174 12.55 -22.18 -7.46
C ASN A 174 12.81 -20.69 -7.22
N ARG A 175 13.53 -20.34 -6.14
CA ARG A 175 13.87 -18.94 -5.85
C ARG A 175 14.80 -18.34 -6.91
N LYS A 176 15.71 -19.11 -7.49
CA LYS A 176 16.59 -18.65 -8.59
C LYS A 176 15.82 -18.28 -9.85
N GLN A 177 14.63 -18.84 -10.06
CA GLN A 177 13.76 -18.53 -11.20
C GLN A 177 12.94 -17.25 -11.04
N LEU A 178 12.96 -16.61 -9.86
CA LEU A 178 12.21 -15.38 -9.62
C LEU A 178 12.80 -14.19 -10.41
N LYS A 179 12.09 -13.74 -11.44
CA LYS A 179 12.53 -12.63 -12.30
C LYS A 179 12.25 -11.24 -11.71
N ASN A 180 11.08 -11.06 -11.12
CA ASN A 180 10.60 -9.75 -10.68
C ASN A 180 10.58 -9.67 -9.15
N SER A 181 11.53 -8.93 -8.59
CA SER A 181 11.57 -8.65 -7.15
C SER A 181 10.67 -7.47 -6.80
N HIS A 182 10.23 -7.41 -5.54
CA HIS A 182 9.42 -6.29 -5.04
C HIS A 182 10.25 -4.99 -4.97
N THR A 183 9.79 -3.95 -5.68
CA THR A 183 10.52 -2.67 -5.80
C THR A 183 9.89 -1.54 -4.99
N VAL A 184 8.69 -1.73 -4.43
CA VAL A 184 7.93 -0.64 -3.76
C VAL A 184 8.40 -0.37 -2.32
N GLY A 185 9.52 -0.93 -1.92
CA GLY A 185 10.08 -0.79 -0.58
C GLY A 185 9.10 -1.25 0.51
N LYS A 186 8.97 -0.46 1.57
CA LYS A 186 8.11 -0.77 2.73
C LYS A 186 6.62 -0.56 2.46
N LYS A 187 6.23 0.01 1.32
CA LYS A 187 4.82 0.19 0.97
C LYS A 187 4.22 -1.14 0.51
N SER A 188 3.06 -1.48 1.07
CA SER A 188 2.29 -2.64 0.63
C SER A 188 1.59 -2.37 -0.69
N PHE A 189 1.39 -3.41 -1.51
CA PHE A 189 0.60 -3.28 -2.74
C PHE A 189 -0.86 -2.87 -2.47
N ALA A 190 -1.40 -3.17 -1.28
CA ALA A 190 -2.72 -2.70 -0.87
C ALA A 190 -2.79 -1.17 -0.85
N ILE A 191 -1.80 -0.52 -0.22
CA ILE A 191 -1.68 0.94 -0.17
C ILE A 191 -1.45 1.50 -1.57
N VAL A 192 -0.54 0.90 -2.36
CA VAL A 192 -0.28 1.35 -3.74
C VAL A 192 -1.54 1.29 -4.61
N ARG A 193 -2.27 0.17 -4.55
CA ARG A 193 -3.52 0.01 -5.30
C ARG A 193 -4.54 1.04 -4.87
N ASN A 194 -4.68 1.30 -3.58
CA ASN A 194 -5.59 2.32 -3.07
C ASN A 194 -5.19 3.73 -3.56
N GLU A 195 -3.90 4.08 -3.50
CA GLU A 195 -3.39 5.35 -4.04
C GLU A 195 -3.69 5.49 -5.54
N LEU A 196 -3.61 4.42 -6.32
CA LEU A 196 -3.93 4.44 -7.75
C LEU A 196 -5.43 4.60 -8.03
N VAL A 197 -6.28 3.98 -7.21
CA VAL A 197 -7.75 4.13 -7.30
C VAL A 197 -8.16 5.56 -6.97
N GLU A 198 -7.64 6.14 -5.90
CA GLU A 198 -7.92 7.54 -5.52
C GLU A 198 -7.43 8.54 -6.58
N LYS A 199 -6.24 8.30 -7.16
CA LYS A 199 -5.75 9.10 -8.30
C LYS A 199 -6.68 9.00 -9.50
N ARG A 200 -7.17 7.80 -9.82
CA ARG A 200 -8.12 7.61 -10.92
C ARG A 200 -9.43 8.35 -10.66
N ARG A 201 -9.95 8.27 -9.43
CA ARG A 201 -11.19 8.95 -9.02
C ARG A 201 -11.08 10.46 -9.16
N THR A 202 -10.01 11.05 -8.63
CA THR A 202 -9.76 12.50 -8.70
C THR A 202 -9.59 12.99 -10.15
N LEU A 203 -8.87 12.24 -10.99
CA LEU A 203 -8.77 12.54 -12.42
C LEU A 203 -10.13 12.47 -13.10
N LEU A 204 -10.94 11.44 -12.83
CA LEU A 204 -12.26 11.28 -13.45
C LEU A 204 -13.20 12.43 -13.05
N THR A 205 -13.23 12.81 -11.76
CA THR A 205 -14.02 13.97 -11.29
C THR A 205 -13.57 15.26 -11.97
N ARG A 206 -12.27 15.46 -12.15
CA ARG A 206 -11.74 16.61 -12.88
C ARG A 206 -12.19 16.61 -14.34
N TYR A 207 -12.10 15.48 -15.04
CA TYR A 207 -12.58 15.37 -16.42
C TYR A 207 -14.09 15.63 -16.53
N HIS A 208 -14.89 15.11 -15.60
CA HIS A 208 -16.33 15.38 -15.58
C HIS A 208 -16.61 16.88 -15.39
N TYR A 209 -15.95 17.53 -14.42
CA TYR A 209 -16.09 18.96 -14.18
C TYR A 209 -15.65 19.82 -15.38
N GLU A 210 -14.48 19.54 -15.95
CA GLU A 210 -13.99 20.25 -17.14
C GLU A 210 -14.93 20.04 -18.35
N SER A 211 -15.47 18.83 -18.54
CA SER A 211 -16.43 18.56 -19.61
C SER A 211 -17.74 19.33 -19.42
N SER A 212 -18.25 19.41 -18.19
CA SER A 212 -19.45 20.18 -17.86
C SER A 212 -19.25 21.69 -18.11
N LEU A 213 -18.09 22.26 -17.74
CA LEU A 213 -17.76 23.65 -18.04
C LEU A 213 -17.69 23.92 -19.54
N TRP A 214 -17.07 23.02 -20.31
CA TRP A 214 -16.99 23.15 -21.76
C TRP A 214 -18.36 23.16 -22.44
N LEU A 215 -19.29 22.32 -21.98
CA LEU A 215 -20.67 22.28 -22.48
C LEU A 215 -21.41 23.59 -22.15
N GLN A 216 -21.28 24.08 -20.92
CA GLN A 216 -21.88 25.34 -20.50
C GLN A 216 -21.33 26.54 -21.28
N ASP A 217 -20.02 26.56 -21.57
CA ASP A 217 -19.40 27.60 -22.39
C ASP A 217 -19.88 27.54 -23.85
N GLN A 218 -20.07 26.35 -24.42
CA GLN A 218 -20.67 26.19 -25.76
C GLN A 218 -22.11 26.72 -25.80
N GLU A 219 -22.95 26.34 -24.83
CA GLU A 219 -24.32 26.83 -24.71
C GLU A 219 -24.37 28.36 -24.54
N ASN A 220 -23.49 28.92 -23.71
CA ASN A 220 -23.36 30.37 -23.53
C ASN A 220 -22.91 31.09 -24.81
N LEU A 221 -21.95 30.53 -25.54
CA LEU A 221 -21.49 31.04 -26.85
C LEU A 221 -22.60 30.97 -27.90
N GLU A 222 -23.36 29.89 -27.94
CA GLU A 222 -24.54 29.77 -28.81
C GLU A 222 -25.62 30.79 -28.44
N GLY A 223 -25.95 30.92 -27.15
CA GLY A 223 -26.89 31.92 -26.65
C GLY A 223 -26.48 33.34 -27.04
N HIS A 224 -25.19 33.67 -26.88
CA HIS A 224 -24.65 34.98 -27.27
C HIS A 224 -24.75 35.22 -28.79
N ARG A 225 -24.41 34.23 -29.62
CA ARG A 225 -24.57 34.30 -31.09
C ARG A 225 -26.03 34.49 -31.49
N ARG A 226 -26.96 33.79 -30.84
CA ARG A 226 -28.41 33.94 -31.06
C ARG A 226 -28.88 35.35 -30.73
N ILE A 227 -28.43 35.93 -29.62
CA ILE A 227 -28.74 37.31 -29.24
C ILE A 227 -28.20 38.32 -30.25
N LEU A 228 -26.95 38.19 -30.68
CA LEU A 228 -26.35 39.07 -31.69
C LEU A 228 -27.09 38.98 -33.03
N MET A 229 -27.49 37.79 -33.47
CA MET A 229 -28.29 37.61 -34.67
C MET A 229 -29.68 38.28 -34.54
N LYS A 230 -30.34 38.17 -33.37
CA LYS A 230 -31.60 38.88 -33.08
C LYS A 230 -31.41 40.41 -33.16
N ILE A 231 -30.33 40.95 -32.58
CA ILE A 231 -30.01 42.38 -32.65
C ILE A 231 -29.77 42.82 -34.10
N GLN A 232 -29.00 42.06 -34.87
CA GLN A 232 -28.72 42.32 -36.28
C GLN A 232 -30.02 42.32 -37.11
N LEU A 233 -30.93 41.37 -36.83
CA LEU A 233 -32.23 41.27 -37.47
C LEU A 233 -33.12 42.48 -37.15
N VAL A 234 -33.20 42.90 -35.89
CA VAL A 234 -33.93 44.11 -35.48
C VAL A 234 -33.35 45.35 -36.15
N LYS A 235 -32.02 45.46 -36.25
CA LYS A 235 -31.35 46.56 -36.99
C LYS A 235 -31.73 46.54 -38.46
N LEU A 236 -31.74 45.38 -39.12
CA LEU A 236 -32.16 45.22 -40.52
C LEU A 236 -33.65 45.55 -40.73
N LEU A 237 -34.52 45.15 -39.80
CA LEU A 237 -35.95 45.46 -39.83
C LEU A 237 -36.20 46.96 -39.62
N LYS A 238 -35.48 47.61 -38.70
CA LYS A 238 -35.51 49.06 -38.51
C LYS A 238 -34.94 49.83 -39.72
N TRP A 239 -33.98 49.25 -40.44
CA TRP A 239 -33.43 49.80 -41.69
C TRP A 239 -34.36 49.65 -42.91
N LYS A 240 -35.43 48.83 -42.84
CA LYS A 240 -36.38 48.67 -43.94
C LYS A 240 -37.51 49.71 -43.90
N LYS A 241 -37.22 50.90 -44.44
CA LYS A 241 -38.12 51.54 -45.44
C LYS A 241 -37.92 50.83 -46.80
N LEU A 242 -38.23 49.54 -46.89
CA LEU A 242 -37.99 48.73 -48.10
C LEU A 242 -39.31 48.13 -48.59
N LYS A 243 -39.62 48.37 -49.88
CA LYS A 243 -40.89 48.09 -50.58
C LYS A 243 -41.47 46.69 -50.25
N HIS A 244 -42.79 46.65 -50.02
CA HIS A 244 -43.61 45.55 -49.49
C HIS A 244 -43.29 44.12 -50.00
N ASN A 245 -42.84 43.94 -51.24
CA ASN A 245 -42.68 42.61 -51.84
C ASN A 245 -41.38 41.89 -51.45
N LYS A 246 -40.28 42.62 -51.21
CA LYS A 246 -39.01 42.02 -50.73
C LYS A 246 -39.04 41.68 -49.23
N VAL A 247 -39.98 42.27 -48.49
CA VAL A 247 -40.21 41.98 -47.07
C VAL A 247 -40.97 40.67 -46.91
N LYS A 248 -42.01 40.42 -47.72
CA LYS A 248 -42.76 39.16 -47.72
C LYS A 248 -41.88 37.95 -48.04
N MET A 249 -40.99 38.09 -49.02
CA MET A 249 -40.09 36.99 -49.43
C MET A 249 -39.04 36.66 -48.35
N ALA A 250 -38.47 37.69 -47.70
CA ALA A 250 -37.55 37.51 -46.59
C ALA A 250 -38.25 36.98 -45.33
N ALA A 251 -39.48 37.41 -45.05
CA ALA A 251 -40.29 36.91 -43.94
C ALA A 251 -40.72 35.45 -44.15
N ALA A 252 -41.05 35.05 -45.39
CA ALA A 252 -41.38 33.67 -45.74
C ALA A 252 -40.17 32.73 -45.61
N LEU A 253 -38.98 33.18 -46.03
CA LEU A 253 -37.72 32.43 -45.82
C LEU A 253 -37.35 32.32 -44.33
N LEU A 254 -37.65 33.35 -43.53
CA LEU A 254 -37.42 33.34 -42.08
C LEU A 254 -38.43 32.45 -41.33
N MET A 255 -39.70 32.42 -41.72
CA MET A 255 -40.69 31.51 -41.12
C MET A 255 -40.44 30.04 -41.49
N HIS A 256 -39.88 29.75 -42.66
CA HIS A 256 -39.41 28.40 -43.00
C HIS A 256 -38.23 27.93 -42.15
N LEU A 257 -37.44 28.86 -41.61
CA LEU A 257 -36.35 28.57 -40.68
C LEU A 257 -36.85 28.47 -39.22
N GLN A 258 -38.05 28.94 -38.90
CA GLN A 258 -38.62 28.97 -37.54
C GLN A 258 -38.69 27.61 -36.82
N PRO A 259 -39.00 26.47 -37.48
CA PRO A 259 -38.96 25.16 -36.83
C PRO A 259 -37.57 24.76 -36.30
N PHE A 260 -36.50 25.34 -36.84
CA PHE A 260 -35.13 25.13 -36.36
C PHE A 260 -34.81 25.90 -35.06
N TRP A 261 -35.68 26.81 -34.63
CA TRP A 261 -35.53 27.62 -33.41
C TRP A 261 -36.44 27.16 -32.27
N ASP A 262 -37.61 26.57 -32.59
CA ASP A 262 -38.65 26.22 -31.61
C ASP A 262 -38.58 24.76 -31.10
N LEU A 263 -37.70 23.92 -31.65
CA LEU A 263 -37.62 22.48 -31.32
C LEU A 263 -37.06 22.15 -29.93
N ASN A 264 -36.61 23.13 -29.12
CA ASN A 264 -36.13 22.84 -27.76
C ASN A 264 -36.79 23.67 -26.66
N ILE A 265 -37.84 24.44 -26.95
CA ILE A 265 -38.55 25.17 -25.89
C ILE A 265 -39.38 24.22 -25.01
N GLN A 266 -39.86 23.09 -25.56
CA GLN A 266 -40.74 22.18 -24.80
C GLN A 266 -39.98 21.28 -23.82
N GLY A 267 -38.72 20.90 -24.11
CA GLY A 267 -37.90 20.08 -23.20
C GLY A 267 -37.33 20.86 -22.00
N ASP A 268 -37.05 22.15 -22.20
CA ASP A 268 -36.46 23.03 -21.17
C ASP A 268 -37.50 23.61 -20.18
N LEU A 269 -38.80 23.48 -20.46
CA LEU A 269 -39.89 23.90 -19.56
C LEU A 269 -40.35 22.78 -18.62
N ASP A 270 -40.40 21.52 -19.09
CA ASP A 270 -40.85 20.40 -18.26
C ASP A 270 -39.78 19.93 -17.24
N TYR A 271 -38.48 20.15 -17.51
CA TYR A 271 -37.39 19.78 -16.58
C TYR A 271 -37.18 20.80 -15.44
N MET A 272 -37.74 22.01 -15.57
CA MET A 272 -37.61 23.08 -14.57
C MET A 272 -38.70 23.02 -13.49
N ASP A 273 -39.80 22.30 -13.72
CA ASP A 273 -40.92 22.19 -12.75
C ASP A 273 -40.76 20.98 -11.81
N GLU A 274 -40.19 19.85 -12.28
CA GLU A 274 -39.90 18.69 -11.42
C GLU A 274 -38.73 18.95 -10.43
N GLY A 275 -37.74 19.76 -10.81
CA GLY A 275 -36.60 20.10 -9.95
C GLY A 275 -36.91 21.08 -8.81
N LEU A 276 -38.06 21.75 -8.83
CA LEU A 276 -38.46 22.72 -7.81
C LEU A 276 -39.45 22.17 -6.77
N GLN A 277 -40.06 21.00 -6.99
CA GLN A 277 -40.96 20.36 -6.02
C GLN A 277 -40.26 19.41 -5.03
N GLU A 278 -39.00 19.00 -5.25
CA GLU A 278 -38.24 18.17 -4.29
C GLU A 278 -37.39 18.97 -3.28
N LEU A 279 -37.49 20.31 -3.26
CA LEU A 279 -36.71 21.19 -2.37
C LEU A 279 -37.56 22.13 -1.49
N LEU A 280 -38.82 21.75 -1.21
CA LEU A 280 -39.64 22.26 -0.10
C LEU A 280 -40.16 21.08 0.73
#